data_AF-A0A836V7V5-F1
#
_entry.id   AF-A0A836V7V5-F1
#
_cell.length_a   1.000
_cell.length_b   1.000
_cell.length_c   1.000
_cell.angle_alpha   90.00
_cell.angle_beta   90.00
_cell.angle_gamma   90.00
#
_symmetry.space_group_name_H-M   'P 1'
#
loop_
_entity.id
_entity.type
_entity.pdbx_description
1 polymer ?
#
loop_
_entity_poly.entity_id
_entity_poly.type
_entity_poly.pdbx_seq_one_letter_code
_entity_poly.pdbx_strand_id
1 'polypeptide(L)'
;MINFVDSLSRWTDEALIQKADLLRDVQSLVLYGRAVSDYGLKVLERCAKLRELHLVETSVTDKGLGYLKELRSLRWLSIDDASVTDSGIIQLRNLHQLEGLQLVKTRVSDDGLEILLHFPKLEYLEISGCTIAEKGVLFISRVSSLNSLRLAAPTIFDDSFLSLSYCTQLSKFAFDMPLVTTEAIDQLQLRLPGCAMNEYYFFRPEEKVIYLVSNFMGEGKTILNLEKALVTADELLSYSPYHPALHGARAFIHYRLGNITQFRNDLQNVRDNANIYGQSDLRFLAMQYLSFDSHLSLQAAMKSQHPDRYIANHLLTTGVRQPLRKEPVAGLLHRMNEAAQVKINAYETKKAPGPDPFSTPLYRHPQVIVNLSGRPDVIPSKEWKDELKKVPWNW
;
A
#
# COMPACT_ATOMS: atom_id res chain seq x y z
N MET A 1 -37.18 -9.48 5.74
CA MET A 1 -35.81 -9.94 5.47
C MET A 1 -34.90 -8.74 5.57
N ILE A 2 -33.94 -8.76 6.49
CA ILE A 2 -32.94 -7.70 6.58
C ILE A 2 -31.89 -8.04 5.51
N ASN A 3 -31.99 -7.40 4.34
CA ASN A 3 -31.12 -7.69 3.19
C ASN A 3 -29.71 -7.12 3.35
N PHE A 4 -29.49 -6.24 4.34
CA PHE A 4 -28.24 -5.54 4.58
C PHE A 4 -28.18 -5.10 6.06
N VAL A 5 -27.05 -5.32 6.73
CA VAL A 5 -26.79 -4.73 8.06
C VAL A 5 -25.58 -3.80 7.97
N ASP A 6 -25.83 -2.52 8.21
CA ASP A 6 -24.97 -1.39 7.87
C ASP A 6 -23.80 -1.13 8.85
N SER A 7 -22.75 -0.49 8.33
CA SER A 7 -21.50 -0.08 8.99
C SER A 7 -21.67 0.95 10.11
N LEU A 8 -22.85 1.57 10.24
CA LEU A 8 -23.18 2.47 11.35
C LEU A 8 -23.44 1.73 12.67
N SER A 9 -23.63 0.40 12.61
CA SER A 9 -23.70 -0.44 13.80
C SER A 9 -22.30 -0.67 14.37
N ARG A 10 -22.07 -0.27 15.62
CA ARG A 10 -20.83 -0.59 16.33
C ARG A 10 -20.79 -2.09 16.63
N TRP A 11 -20.18 -2.86 15.74
CA TRP A 11 -20.03 -4.30 15.90
C TRP A 11 -18.95 -4.63 16.92
N THR A 12 -19.25 -5.59 17.78
CA THR A 12 -18.30 -6.30 18.66
C THR A 12 -18.61 -7.78 18.59
N ASP A 13 -17.72 -8.61 19.12
CA ASP A 13 -17.99 -10.05 19.23
C ASP A 13 -19.29 -10.35 20.01
N GLU A 14 -19.55 -9.63 21.10
CA GLU A 14 -20.79 -9.77 21.87
C GLU A 14 -22.02 -9.39 21.04
N ALA A 15 -21.94 -8.31 20.27
CA ALA A 15 -23.04 -7.87 19.42
C ALA A 15 -23.36 -8.88 18.31
N LEU A 16 -22.33 -9.52 17.73
CA LEU A 16 -22.49 -10.59 16.74
C LEU A 16 -23.18 -11.81 17.36
N ILE A 17 -22.78 -12.20 18.57
CA ILE A 17 -23.36 -13.33 19.29
C ILE A 17 -24.82 -13.05 19.67
N GLN A 18 -25.10 -11.87 20.23
CA GLN A 18 -26.48 -11.49 20.62
C GLN A 18 -27.43 -11.42 19.43
N LYS A 19 -26.94 -11.06 18.25
CA LYS A 19 -27.75 -10.92 17.02
C LYS A 19 -27.67 -12.13 16.10
N ALA A 20 -27.08 -13.25 16.54
CA ALA A 20 -26.81 -14.42 15.68
C ALA A 20 -28.06 -14.94 14.94
N ASP A 21 -29.23 -14.92 15.58
CA ASP A 21 -30.48 -15.37 14.94
C ASP A 21 -30.97 -14.41 13.85
N LEU A 22 -30.69 -13.11 13.97
CA LEU A 22 -31.03 -12.11 12.95
C LEU A 22 -30.10 -12.20 11.73
N LEU A 23 -28.89 -12.75 11.90
CA LEU A 23 -27.87 -12.84 10.85
C LEU A 23 -28.06 -14.05 9.93
N ARG A 24 -28.85 -15.06 10.32
CA ARG A 24 -29.01 -16.32 9.56
C ARG A 24 -29.43 -16.12 8.10
N ASP A 25 -30.26 -15.10 7.85
CA ASP A 25 -30.82 -14.80 6.53
C ASP A 25 -30.17 -13.61 5.84
N VAL A 26 -29.14 -13.01 6.43
CA VAL A 26 -28.46 -11.84 5.88
C VAL A 26 -27.67 -12.24 4.63
N GLN A 27 -27.74 -11.40 3.60
CA GLN A 27 -27.00 -11.58 2.36
C GLN A 27 -25.75 -10.69 2.28
N SER A 28 -25.75 -9.53 2.93
CA SER A 28 -24.60 -8.62 2.93
C SER A 28 -24.35 -8.09 4.34
N LEU A 29 -23.12 -8.24 4.80
CA LEU A 29 -22.68 -7.88 6.15
C LEU A 29 -21.35 -7.11 6.09
N VAL A 30 -21.35 -5.92 6.70
CA VAL A 30 -20.14 -5.11 6.88
C VAL A 30 -19.78 -5.10 8.36
N LEU A 31 -18.57 -5.59 8.68
CA LEU A 31 -18.00 -5.61 10.01
C LEU A 31 -16.79 -4.68 10.04
N TYR A 32 -16.88 -3.65 10.87
CA TYR A 32 -15.83 -2.64 11.00
C TYR A 32 -15.27 -2.61 12.43
N GLY A 33 -13.94 -2.52 12.52
CA GLY A 33 -13.22 -2.19 13.74
C GLY A 33 -12.74 -3.38 14.56
N ARG A 34 -11.72 -3.10 15.39
CA ARG A 34 -10.94 -4.11 16.12
C ARG A 34 -11.69 -4.86 17.22
N ALA A 35 -12.92 -4.47 17.53
CA ALA A 35 -13.76 -5.18 18.50
C ALA A 35 -14.42 -6.44 17.90
N VAL A 36 -14.28 -6.66 16.59
CA VAL A 36 -14.64 -7.90 15.92
C VAL A 36 -13.38 -8.76 15.75
N SER A 37 -13.41 -9.96 16.30
CA SER A 37 -12.33 -10.95 16.26
C SER A 37 -12.83 -12.30 15.75
N ASP A 38 -11.94 -13.30 15.74
CA ASP A 38 -12.31 -14.69 15.41
C ASP A 38 -13.44 -15.22 16.30
N TYR A 39 -13.56 -14.73 17.54
CA TYR A 39 -14.57 -15.21 18.47
C TYR A 39 -16.00 -14.85 18.00
N GLY A 40 -16.23 -13.59 17.63
CA GLY A 40 -17.52 -13.15 17.07
C GLY A 40 -17.75 -13.66 15.66
N LEU A 41 -16.70 -13.81 14.85
CA LEU A 41 -16.85 -14.26 13.47
C LEU A 41 -17.39 -15.69 13.34
N LYS A 42 -17.23 -16.52 14.39
CA LYS A 42 -17.76 -17.88 14.43
C LYS A 42 -19.28 -17.95 14.19
N VAL A 43 -20.05 -16.92 14.54
CA VAL A 43 -21.51 -16.93 14.30
C VAL A 43 -21.86 -17.06 12.81
N LEU A 44 -20.93 -16.65 11.93
CA LEU A 44 -21.14 -16.65 10.49
C LEU A 44 -21.21 -18.06 9.89
N GLU A 45 -20.73 -19.11 10.58
CA GLU A 45 -20.87 -20.51 10.12
C GLU A 45 -22.32 -20.90 9.79
N ARG A 46 -23.29 -20.23 10.43
CA ARG A 46 -24.73 -20.49 10.25
C ARG A 46 -25.41 -19.57 9.23
N CYS A 47 -24.67 -18.63 8.65
CA CYS A 47 -25.19 -17.62 7.71
C CYS A 47 -25.10 -18.12 6.26
N ALA A 48 -25.74 -19.26 5.96
CA ALA A 48 -25.64 -19.94 4.67
C ALA A 48 -26.21 -19.16 3.46
N LYS A 49 -26.82 -18.00 3.68
CA LYS A 49 -27.31 -17.08 2.64
C LYS A 49 -26.38 -15.90 2.39
N LEU A 50 -25.29 -15.78 3.15
CA LEU A 50 -24.36 -14.66 3.04
C LEU A 50 -23.68 -14.68 1.67
N ARG A 51 -23.76 -13.55 0.96
CA ARG A 51 -23.19 -13.33 -0.37
C ARG A 51 -22.05 -12.33 -0.32
N GLU A 52 -22.11 -11.36 0.56
CA GLU A 52 -21.12 -10.30 0.67
C GLU A 52 -20.68 -10.17 2.13
N LEU A 53 -19.37 -10.23 2.35
CA LEU A 53 -18.77 -10.00 3.65
C LEU A 53 -17.63 -9.01 3.53
N HIS A 54 -17.71 -7.93 4.31
CA HIS A 54 -16.64 -6.94 4.41
C HIS A 54 -16.10 -6.93 5.83
N LEU A 55 -14.82 -7.26 5.98
CA LEU A 55 -14.06 -7.23 7.23
C LEU A 55 -13.06 -6.07 7.14
N VAL A 56 -13.38 -4.95 7.78
CA VAL A 56 -12.60 -3.71 7.66
C VAL A 56 -12.00 -3.34 9.02
N GLU A 57 -10.68 -3.26 9.11
CA GLU A 57 -9.93 -2.93 10.33
C GLU A 57 -10.30 -3.83 11.53
N THR A 58 -10.57 -5.11 11.27
CA THR A 58 -10.96 -6.09 12.29
C THR A 58 -9.75 -6.78 12.91
N SER A 59 -9.94 -7.41 14.07
CA SER A 59 -8.92 -8.30 14.69
C SER A 59 -9.09 -9.76 14.27
N VAL A 60 -9.69 -10.00 13.11
CA VAL A 60 -9.83 -11.33 12.51
C VAL A 60 -8.46 -11.83 12.02
N THR A 61 -8.22 -13.13 12.20
CA THR A 61 -7.01 -13.85 11.79
C THR A 61 -7.37 -15.05 10.91
N ASP A 62 -6.37 -15.86 10.57
CA ASP A 62 -6.55 -17.12 9.82
C ASP A 62 -7.56 -18.08 10.45
N LYS A 63 -7.69 -18.05 11.79
CA LYS A 63 -8.67 -18.86 12.50
C LYS A 63 -10.10 -18.42 12.19
N GLY A 64 -10.34 -17.11 12.13
CA GLY A 64 -11.64 -16.56 11.79
C GLY A 64 -12.06 -16.92 10.36
N LEU A 65 -11.14 -16.83 9.39
CA LEU A 65 -11.42 -17.24 8.02
C LEU A 65 -11.80 -18.73 7.90
N GLY A 66 -11.30 -19.56 8.80
CA GLY A 66 -11.70 -20.96 8.89
C GLY A 66 -13.19 -21.20 9.13
N TYR A 67 -13.90 -20.23 9.71
CA TYR A 67 -15.36 -20.28 9.88
C TYR A 67 -16.13 -19.92 8.60
N LEU A 68 -15.47 -19.34 7.60
CA LEU A 68 -16.10 -18.94 6.34
C LEU A 68 -16.06 -20.04 5.27
N LYS A 69 -15.28 -21.10 5.47
CA LYS A 69 -14.98 -22.13 4.45
C LYS A 69 -16.20 -22.86 3.87
N GLU A 70 -17.31 -22.92 4.60
CA GLU A 70 -18.56 -23.57 4.15
C GLU A 70 -19.62 -22.56 3.63
N LEU A 71 -19.30 -21.27 3.56
CA LEU A 71 -20.21 -20.24 3.05
C LEU A 71 -20.24 -20.24 1.52
N ARG A 72 -20.70 -21.34 0.92
CA ARG A 72 -20.67 -21.58 -0.53
C ARG A 72 -21.51 -20.60 -1.37
N SER A 73 -22.35 -19.80 -0.72
CA SER A 73 -23.10 -18.70 -1.34
C SER A 73 -22.31 -17.40 -1.46
N LEU A 74 -21.13 -17.30 -0.83
CA LEU A 74 -20.32 -16.10 -0.80
C LEU A 74 -19.82 -15.76 -2.21
N ARG A 75 -20.06 -14.52 -2.61
CA ARG A 75 -19.71 -13.92 -3.91
C ARG A 75 -18.69 -12.82 -3.76
N TRP A 76 -18.75 -12.04 -2.68
CA TRP A 76 -17.80 -10.98 -2.38
C TRP A 76 -17.20 -11.16 -1.00
N LEU A 77 -15.87 -11.12 -0.93
CA LEU A 77 -15.13 -11.07 0.33
C LEU A 77 -14.13 -9.93 0.28
N SER A 78 -14.26 -9.00 1.23
CA SER A 78 -13.27 -7.94 1.45
C SER A 78 -12.62 -8.10 2.82
N ILE A 79 -11.29 -8.07 2.84
CA ILE A 79 -10.48 -8.10 4.04
C ILE A 79 -9.52 -6.91 3.96
N ASP A 80 -9.74 -5.91 4.81
CA ASP A 80 -8.91 -4.72 4.93
C ASP A 80 -8.33 -4.61 6.34
N ASP A 81 -7.01 -4.45 6.43
CA ASP A 81 -6.23 -4.28 7.67
C ASP A 81 -6.57 -5.34 8.73
N ALA A 82 -6.30 -6.60 8.37
CA ALA A 82 -6.45 -7.77 9.24
C ALA A 82 -5.17 -8.59 9.25
N SER A 83 -4.92 -9.34 10.33
CA SER A 83 -3.71 -10.16 10.48
C SER A 83 -3.83 -11.53 9.78
N VAL A 84 -4.49 -11.55 8.62
CA VAL A 84 -4.66 -12.72 7.75
C VAL A 84 -3.39 -12.99 6.95
N THR A 85 -3.01 -14.26 6.85
CA THR A 85 -1.86 -14.77 6.10
C THR A 85 -2.30 -15.75 5.01
N ASP A 86 -1.35 -16.33 4.28
CA ASP A 86 -1.58 -17.40 3.31
C ASP A 86 -2.38 -18.57 3.90
N SER A 87 -2.13 -18.93 5.16
CA SER A 87 -2.84 -20.02 5.85
C SER A 87 -4.33 -19.72 6.03
N GLY A 88 -4.71 -18.45 6.19
CA GLY A 88 -6.10 -18.03 6.31
C GLY A 88 -6.83 -18.11 4.98
N ILE A 89 -6.27 -17.49 3.93
CA ILE A 89 -6.93 -17.48 2.63
C ILE A 89 -7.02 -18.88 2.02
N ILE A 90 -6.04 -19.77 2.22
CA ILE A 90 -6.07 -21.16 1.71
C ILE A 90 -7.31 -21.93 2.18
N GLN A 91 -7.86 -21.59 3.35
CA GLN A 91 -9.07 -22.24 3.88
C GLN A 91 -10.33 -21.90 3.08
N LEU A 92 -10.29 -20.85 2.25
CA LEU A 92 -11.40 -20.41 1.42
C LEU A 92 -11.51 -21.20 0.10
N ARG A 93 -10.66 -22.20 -0.14
CA ARG A 93 -10.54 -22.93 -1.42
C ARG A 93 -11.87 -23.44 -2.00
N ASN A 94 -12.86 -23.75 -1.16
CA ASN A 94 -14.15 -24.29 -1.57
C ASN A 94 -15.19 -23.22 -1.97
N LEU A 95 -14.86 -21.92 -1.89
CA LEU A 95 -15.76 -20.82 -2.25
C LEU A 95 -15.82 -20.61 -3.77
N HIS A 96 -16.26 -21.63 -4.51
CA HIS A 96 -16.28 -21.63 -5.97
C HIS A 96 -17.26 -20.61 -6.61
N GLN A 97 -18.11 -19.96 -5.81
CA GLN A 97 -19.01 -18.89 -6.25
C GLN A 97 -18.43 -17.49 -6.03
N LEU A 98 -17.19 -17.38 -5.52
CA LEU A 98 -16.56 -16.10 -5.28
C LEU A 98 -16.30 -15.38 -6.61
N GLU A 99 -16.88 -14.18 -6.73
CA GLU A 99 -16.84 -13.28 -7.88
C GLU A 99 -15.89 -12.10 -7.62
N GLY A 100 -15.77 -11.67 -6.35
CA GLY A 100 -14.87 -10.60 -5.94
C GLY A 100 -14.08 -10.92 -4.67
N LEU A 101 -12.77 -10.65 -4.70
CA LEU A 101 -11.88 -10.76 -3.55
C LEU A 101 -11.03 -9.49 -3.39
N GLN A 102 -11.09 -8.89 -2.20
CA GLN A 102 -10.24 -7.76 -1.81
C GLN A 102 -9.34 -8.15 -0.63
N LEU A 103 -8.03 -8.03 -0.83
CA LEU A 103 -6.99 -8.26 0.18
C LEU A 103 -6.18 -6.97 0.32
N VAL A 104 -6.56 -6.14 1.27
CA VAL A 104 -5.94 -4.83 1.52
C VAL A 104 -5.22 -4.86 2.87
N LYS A 105 -3.93 -4.50 2.89
CA LYS A 105 -3.09 -4.48 4.10
C LYS A 105 -3.15 -5.79 4.91
N THR A 106 -3.20 -6.92 4.21
CA THR A 106 -3.07 -8.26 4.82
C THR A 106 -1.62 -8.74 4.73
N ARG A 107 -1.32 -9.90 5.33
CA ARG A 107 0.00 -10.53 5.26
C ARG A 107 0.04 -11.69 4.27
N VAL A 108 -0.84 -11.65 3.26
CA VAL A 108 -0.82 -12.58 2.14
C VAL A 108 0.40 -12.32 1.26
N SER A 109 1.08 -13.38 0.88
CA SER A 109 2.27 -13.40 0.03
C SER A 109 1.98 -14.07 -1.32
N ASP A 110 3.00 -14.13 -2.19
CA ASP A 110 2.93 -14.83 -3.47
C ASP A 110 2.45 -16.28 -3.35
N ASP A 111 2.83 -16.98 -2.28
CA ASP A 111 2.49 -18.40 -2.08
C ASP A 111 0.99 -18.58 -1.84
N GLY A 112 0.37 -17.64 -1.12
CA GLY A 112 -1.07 -17.66 -0.88
C GLY A 112 -1.90 -17.45 -2.14
N LEU A 113 -1.37 -16.73 -3.15
CA LEU A 113 -2.11 -16.38 -4.37
C LEU A 113 -2.35 -17.57 -5.32
N GLU A 114 -1.71 -18.72 -5.10
CA GLU A 114 -2.06 -19.94 -5.85
C GLU A 114 -3.55 -20.30 -5.68
N ILE A 115 -4.16 -19.93 -4.55
CA ILE A 115 -5.58 -20.22 -4.31
C ILE A 115 -6.52 -19.59 -5.34
N LEU A 116 -6.12 -18.50 -5.99
CA LEU A 116 -6.96 -17.81 -6.97
C LEU A 116 -7.38 -18.76 -8.12
N LEU A 117 -6.56 -19.78 -8.41
CA LEU A 117 -6.83 -20.80 -9.42
C LEU A 117 -8.02 -21.72 -9.05
N HIS A 118 -8.47 -21.69 -7.80
CA HIS A 118 -9.64 -22.44 -7.31
C HIS A 118 -10.94 -21.61 -7.32
N PHE A 119 -10.89 -20.35 -7.77
CA PHE A 119 -12.06 -19.47 -7.88
C PHE A 119 -12.44 -19.26 -9.35
N PRO A 120 -13.15 -20.22 -9.99
CA PRO A 120 -13.41 -20.18 -11.43
C PRO A 120 -14.33 -19.04 -11.88
N LYS A 121 -14.96 -18.34 -10.93
CA LYS A 121 -15.85 -17.19 -11.17
C LYS A 121 -15.23 -15.86 -10.73
N LEU A 122 -13.97 -15.84 -10.33
CA LEU A 122 -13.36 -14.61 -9.81
C LEU A 122 -13.19 -13.60 -10.95
N GLU A 123 -13.99 -12.54 -10.92
CA GLU A 123 -14.02 -11.47 -11.92
C GLU A 123 -13.32 -10.21 -11.39
N TYR A 124 -13.36 -9.97 -10.09
CA TYR A 124 -12.71 -8.85 -9.43
C TYR A 124 -11.66 -9.31 -8.43
N LEU A 125 -10.44 -8.78 -8.56
CA LEU A 125 -9.37 -8.97 -7.60
C LEU A 125 -8.75 -7.63 -7.24
N GLU A 126 -8.62 -7.37 -5.94
CA GLU A 126 -7.80 -6.29 -5.42
C GLU A 126 -6.79 -6.83 -4.43
N ILE A 127 -5.53 -6.54 -4.69
CA ILE A 127 -4.45 -6.80 -3.74
C ILE A 127 -3.66 -5.52 -3.58
N SER A 128 -3.63 -4.97 -2.38
CA SER A 128 -2.93 -3.73 -2.09
C SER A 128 -2.36 -3.74 -0.67
N GLY A 129 -1.18 -3.17 -0.47
CA GLY A 129 -0.51 -3.20 0.84
C GLY A 129 -0.14 -4.60 1.32
N CYS A 130 -0.05 -5.56 0.40
CA CYS A 130 0.44 -6.93 0.64
C CYS A 130 1.86 -7.08 0.08
N THR A 131 2.58 -8.12 0.50
CA THR A 131 3.93 -8.40 0.00
C THR A 131 3.87 -9.31 -1.24
N ILE A 132 3.43 -8.74 -2.36
CA ILE A 132 3.38 -9.45 -3.65
C ILE A 132 4.62 -9.11 -4.48
N ALA A 133 5.20 -10.12 -5.12
CA ALA A 133 6.30 -10.02 -6.07
C ALA A 133 5.98 -10.82 -7.34
N GLU A 134 7.01 -11.13 -8.13
CA GLU A 134 6.88 -11.69 -9.48
C GLU A 134 6.07 -12.99 -9.51
N LYS A 135 6.29 -13.90 -8.53
CA LYS A 135 5.60 -15.19 -8.46
C LYS A 135 4.09 -15.00 -8.27
N GLY A 136 3.67 -14.02 -7.45
CA GLY A 136 2.26 -13.72 -7.24
C GLY A 136 1.57 -13.24 -8.51
N VAL A 137 2.23 -12.38 -9.29
CA VAL A 137 1.71 -11.92 -10.59
C VAL A 137 1.57 -13.07 -11.58
N LEU A 138 2.48 -14.05 -11.57
CA LEU A 138 2.33 -15.26 -12.40
C LEU A 138 1.06 -16.06 -12.05
N PHE A 139 0.69 -16.19 -10.77
CA PHE A 139 -0.58 -16.81 -10.41
C PHE A 139 -1.78 -15.99 -10.87
N ILE A 140 -1.75 -14.67 -10.68
CA ILE A 140 -2.81 -13.76 -11.16
C ILE A 140 -2.99 -13.89 -12.67
N SER A 141 -1.89 -13.94 -13.43
CA SER A 141 -1.90 -14.03 -14.91
C SER A 141 -2.62 -15.28 -15.44
N ARG A 142 -2.79 -16.30 -14.60
CA ARG A 142 -3.44 -17.58 -14.93
C ARG A 142 -4.93 -17.62 -14.57
N VAL A 143 -5.45 -16.57 -13.93
CA VAL A 143 -6.87 -16.47 -13.57
C VAL A 143 -7.65 -15.97 -14.79
N SER A 144 -8.09 -16.89 -15.66
CA SER A 144 -8.74 -16.57 -16.93
C SER A 144 -10.09 -15.87 -16.81
N SER A 145 -10.75 -15.95 -15.65
CA SER A 145 -12.04 -15.28 -15.38
C SER A 145 -11.89 -13.79 -15.03
N LEU A 146 -10.68 -13.32 -14.78
CA LEU A 146 -10.46 -11.99 -14.20
C LEU A 146 -10.78 -10.88 -15.19
N ASN A 147 -11.70 -10.00 -14.80
CA ASN A 147 -12.16 -8.86 -15.60
C ASN A 147 -11.67 -7.51 -15.07
N SER A 148 -11.52 -7.39 -13.75
CA SER A 148 -11.07 -6.19 -13.06
C SER A 148 -9.96 -6.53 -12.07
N LEU A 149 -8.80 -5.94 -12.27
CA LEU A 149 -7.64 -6.09 -11.39
C LEU A 149 -7.28 -4.74 -10.79
N ARG A 150 -7.14 -4.70 -9.46
CA ARG A 150 -6.43 -3.62 -8.78
C ARG A 150 -5.21 -4.21 -8.06
N LEU A 151 -4.01 -3.75 -8.42
CA LEU A 151 -2.79 -4.30 -7.86
C LEU A 151 -1.79 -3.19 -7.51
N ALA A 152 -1.53 -3.04 -6.22
CA ALA A 152 -0.41 -2.24 -5.74
C ALA A 152 0.71 -3.19 -5.31
N ALA A 153 1.78 -3.23 -6.11
CA ALA A 153 2.89 -4.14 -5.91
C ALA A 153 4.21 -3.43 -6.28
N PRO A 154 4.92 -2.88 -5.30
CA PRO A 154 6.02 -1.95 -5.53
C PRO A 154 7.33 -2.63 -5.95
N THR A 155 7.34 -3.96 -6.01
CA THR A 155 8.47 -4.79 -6.38
C THR A 155 8.39 -5.31 -7.82
N ILE A 156 7.29 -5.03 -8.53
CA ILE A 156 7.01 -5.57 -9.87
C ILE A 156 7.71 -4.74 -10.94
N PHE A 157 8.41 -5.44 -11.84
CA PHE A 157 9.08 -4.90 -13.02
C PHE A 157 8.33 -5.23 -14.30
N ASP A 158 8.76 -4.62 -15.40
CA ASP A 158 8.21 -4.76 -16.76
C ASP A 158 7.91 -6.21 -17.17
N ASP A 159 8.83 -7.16 -17.02
CA ASP A 159 8.62 -8.55 -17.48
C ASP A 159 7.45 -9.23 -16.77
N SER A 160 7.38 -9.08 -15.45
CA SER A 160 6.29 -9.62 -14.64
C SER A 160 4.98 -8.89 -14.91
N PHE A 161 5.02 -7.57 -15.05
CA PHE A 161 3.87 -6.77 -15.46
C PHE A 161 3.30 -7.22 -16.81
N LEU A 162 4.17 -7.46 -17.80
CA LEU A 162 3.79 -7.93 -19.13
C LEU A 162 3.18 -9.34 -19.14
N SER A 163 3.45 -10.16 -18.12
CA SER A 163 2.80 -11.47 -17.97
C SER A 163 1.28 -11.34 -17.76
N LEU A 164 0.78 -10.20 -17.28
CA LEU A 164 -0.66 -9.94 -17.18
C LEU A 164 -1.38 -9.95 -18.54
N SER A 165 -0.65 -9.94 -19.66
CA SER A 165 -1.23 -10.16 -21.00
C SER A 165 -1.91 -11.53 -21.18
N TYR A 166 -1.65 -12.50 -20.30
CA TYR A 166 -2.37 -13.78 -20.29
C TYR A 166 -3.80 -13.66 -19.70
N CYS A 167 -4.10 -12.60 -18.94
CA CYS A 167 -5.46 -12.27 -18.49
C CYS A 167 -6.27 -11.65 -19.64
N THR A 168 -6.58 -12.45 -20.66
CA THR A 168 -7.21 -11.97 -21.91
C THR A 168 -8.60 -11.34 -21.72
N GLN A 169 -9.27 -11.60 -20.61
CA GLN A 169 -10.59 -11.04 -20.26
C GLN A 169 -10.52 -9.74 -19.45
N LEU A 170 -9.31 -9.27 -19.12
CA LEU A 170 -9.10 -8.09 -18.31
C LEU A 170 -9.58 -6.84 -19.07
N SER A 171 -10.55 -6.15 -18.49
CA SER A 171 -11.14 -4.93 -19.05
C SER A 171 -10.81 -3.68 -18.25
N LYS A 172 -10.43 -3.84 -16.98
CA LYS A 172 -10.04 -2.75 -16.07
C LYS A 172 -8.81 -3.18 -15.30
N PHE A 173 -7.77 -2.36 -15.37
CA PHE A 173 -6.56 -2.58 -14.60
C PHE A 173 -6.13 -1.29 -13.93
N ALA A 174 -6.25 -1.25 -12.60
CA ALA A 174 -5.70 -0.19 -11.78
C ALA A 174 -4.41 -0.68 -11.13
N PHE A 175 -3.32 0.08 -11.23
CA PHE A 175 -2.05 -0.34 -10.65
C PHE A 175 -1.28 0.78 -9.96
N ASP A 176 -0.54 0.40 -8.92
CA ASP A 176 0.50 1.22 -8.29
C ASP A 176 1.79 0.41 -8.26
N MET A 177 2.61 0.58 -9.30
CA MET A 177 3.84 -0.17 -9.53
C MET A 177 4.95 0.76 -10.00
N PRO A 178 5.64 1.46 -9.08
CA PRO A 178 6.63 2.49 -9.42
C PRO A 178 7.80 2.02 -10.28
N LEU A 179 8.03 0.70 -10.41
CA LEU A 179 9.16 0.16 -11.19
C LEU A 179 8.76 -0.29 -12.59
N VAL A 180 7.47 -0.17 -12.94
CA VAL A 180 6.96 -0.45 -14.28
C VAL A 180 7.14 0.80 -15.14
N THR A 181 7.72 0.64 -16.30
CA THR A 181 7.96 1.74 -17.23
C THR A 181 6.73 2.04 -18.10
N THR A 182 6.66 3.27 -18.60
CA THR A 182 5.67 3.67 -19.62
C THR A 182 5.72 2.78 -20.86
N GLU A 183 6.92 2.35 -21.29
CA GLU A 183 7.08 1.42 -22.40
C GLU A 183 6.40 0.07 -22.12
N ALA A 184 6.55 -0.48 -20.91
CA ALA A 184 5.87 -1.72 -20.53
C ALA A 184 4.35 -1.55 -20.43
N ILE A 185 3.88 -0.38 -19.98
CA ILE A 185 2.46 -0.03 -19.97
C ILE A 185 1.91 0.00 -21.40
N ASP A 186 2.59 0.68 -22.32
CA ASP A 186 2.22 0.76 -23.73
C ASP A 186 2.22 -0.64 -24.39
N GLN A 187 3.22 -1.47 -24.10
CA GLN A 187 3.29 -2.84 -24.58
C GLN A 187 2.17 -3.72 -24.03
N LEU A 188 1.82 -3.60 -22.75
CA LEU A 188 0.68 -4.33 -22.18
C LEU A 188 -0.64 -3.83 -22.79
N GLN A 189 -0.80 -2.53 -22.99
CA GLN A 189 -1.97 -1.93 -23.61
C GLN A 189 -2.17 -2.42 -25.06
N LEU A 190 -1.09 -2.62 -25.82
CA LEU A 190 -1.14 -3.24 -27.15
C LEU A 190 -1.59 -4.70 -27.11
N ARG A 191 -1.20 -5.46 -26.07
CA ARG A 191 -1.60 -6.87 -25.89
C ARG A 191 -3.02 -7.01 -25.34
N LEU A 192 -3.52 -6.00 -24.62
CA LEU A 192 -4.85 -5.94 -24.03
C LEU A 192 -5.60 -4.67 -24.50
N PRO A 193 -5.93 -4.54 -25.79
CA PRO A 193 -6.45 -3.30 -26.36
C PRO A 193 -7.82 -2.87 -25.79
N GLY A 194 -8.58 -3.80 -25.21
CA GLY A 194 -9.87 -3.52 -24.55
C GLY A 194 -9.76 -3.21 -23.04
N CYS A 195 -8.54 -3.26 -22.48
CA CYS A 195 -8.33 -3.02 -21.05
C CYS A 195 -8.11 -1.54 -20.79
N ALA A 196 -8.97 -0.94 -19.97
CA ALA A 196 -8.78 0.39 -19.43
C ALA A 196 -7.72 0.35 -18.30
N MET A 197 -6.53 0.88 -18.57
CA MET A 197 -5.42 0.92 -17.63
C MET A 197 -5.36 2.29 -16.94
N ASN A 198 -5.28 2.29 -15.61
CA ASN A 198 -5.18 3.50 -14.81
C ASN A 198 -4.12 3.35 -13.71
N GLU A 199 -3.15 4.25 -13.68
CA GLU A 199 -2.25 4.37 -12.55
C GLU A 199 -2.96 5.01 -11.35
N TYR A 200 -2.71 4.50 -10.15
CA TYR A 200 -3.14 5.12 -8.90
C TYR A 200 -2.02 5.07 -7.86
N TYR A 201 -2.19 5.80 -6.77
CA TYR A 201 -1.22 5.88 -5.69
C TYR A 201 -1.81 5.24 -4.44
N PHE A 202 -1.45 3.99 -4.18
CA PHE A 202 -1.77 3.28 -2.94
C PHE A 202 -0.69 3.51 -1.88
N PHE A 203 0.56 3.30 -2.27
CA PHE A 203 1.71 3.49 -1.41
C PHE A 203 2.06 4.96 -1.35
N ARG A 204 2.39 5.42 -0.14
CA ARG A 204 2.90 6.78 0.02
C ARG A 204 4.25 6.92 -0.68
N PRO A 205 4.62 8.12 -1.15
CA PRO A 205 5.94 8.38 -1.71
C PRO A 205 7.08 7.76 -0.89
N GLU A 206 7.03 7.88 0.43
CA GLU A 206 8.06 7.39 1.36
C GLU A 206 8.15 5.86 1.37
N GLU A 207 7.01 5.17 1.25
CA GLU A 207 6.97 3.71 1.15
C GLU A 207 7.59 3.24 -0.17
N LYS A 208 7.33 3.95 -1.28
CA LYS A 208 7.98 3.68 -2.58
C LYS A 208 9.50 3.78 -2.50
N VAL A 209 10.03 4.71 -1.70
CA VAL A 209 11.48 4.82 -1.40
C VAL A 209 12.00 3.56 -0.76
N ILE A 210 11.32 3.07 0.26
CA ILE A 210 11.75 1.88 0.99
C ILE A 210 11.85 0.70 0.02
N TYR A 211 10.92 0.57 -0.93
CA TYR A 211 10.95 -0.48 -1.93
C TYR A 211 12.03 -0.29 -3.00
N LEU A 212 12.26 0.94 -3.47
CA LEU A 212 13.40 1.26 -4.33
C LEU A 212 14.72 0.89 -3.63
N VAL A 213 14.81 1.16 -2.33
CA VAL A 213 15.99 0.89 -1.55
C VAL A 213 16.19 -0.62 -1.31
N SER A 214 15.15 -1.33 -0.92
CA SER A 214 15.25 -2.76 -0.59
C SER A 214 15.49 -3.64 -1.81
N ASN A 215 14.93 -3.29 -2.97
CA ASN A 215 15.02 -4.12 -4.18
C ASN A 215 16.24 -3.84 -5.06
N PHE A 216 16.70 -2.58 -5.16
CA PHE A 216 17.79 -2.22 -6.08
C PHE A 216 19.17 -2.27 -5.45
N MET A 217 19.25 -2.36 -4.13
CA MET A 217 20.54 -2.45 -3.45
C MET A 217 21.11 -3.89 -3.39
N GLY A 218 20.35 -4.93 -3.74
CA GLY A 218 20.83 -6.33 -3.81
C GLY A 218 21.85 -6.62 -4.92
N GLU A 219 22.59 -7.72 -4.78
CA GLU A 219 23.53 -8.23 -5.79
C GLU A 219 22.78 -8.74 -7.04
N GLY A 220 23.33 -8.53 -8.25
CA GLY A 220 22.81 -9.12 -9.50
C GLY A 220 21.79 -8.30 -10.31
N LYS A 221 21.58 -7.02 -10.02
CA LYS A 221 20.67 -6.15 -10.81
C LYS A 221 21.35 -5.56 -12.06
N THR A 222 20.60 -5.47 -13.17
CA THR A 222 21.06 -4.89 -14.44
C THR A 222 21.22 -3.37 -14.33
N ILE A 223 22.07 -2.77 -15.17
CA ILE A 223 22.24 -1.30 -15.26
C ILE A 223 20.89 -0.62 -15.56
N LEU A 224 20.11 -1.20 -16.48
CA LEU A 224 18.79 -0.71 -16.85
C LEU A 224 17.84 -0.60 -15.64
N ASN A 225 17.88 -1.58 -14.73
CA ASN A 225 17.06 -1.54 -13.51
C ASN A 225 17.50 -0.40 -12.60
N LEU A 226 18.81 -0.18 -12.44
CA LEU A 226 19.34 0.93 -11.63
C LEU A 226 18.97 2.30 -12.22
N GLU A 227 19.01 2.47 -13.54
CA GLU A 227 18.61 3.72 -14.21
C GLU A 227 17.11 4.02 -14.02
N LYS A 228 16.24 3.00 -14.08
CA LYS A 228 14.80 3.16 -13.79
C LYS A 228 14.54 3.56 -12.34
N ALA A 229 15.27 2.94 -11.41
CA ALA A 229 15.19 3.30 -10.00
C ALA A 229 15.63 4.75 -9.76
N LEU A 230 16.63 5.22 -10.52
CA LEU A 230 17.10 6.59 -10.43
C LEU A 230 16.02 7.60 -10.83
N VAL A 231 15.33 7.37 -11.95
CA VAL A 231 14.22 8.21 -12.41
C VAL A 231 13.13 8.31 -11.33
N THR A 232 12.80 7.18 -10.71
CA THR A 232 11.79 7.14 -9.64
C THR A 232 12.25 7.91 -8.40
N ALA A 233 13.52 7.77 -8.01
CA ALA A 233 14.10 8.51 -6.88
C ALA A 233 14.09 10.03 -7.14
N ASP A 234 14.41 10.47 -8.36
CA ASP A 234 14.38 11.88 -8.77
C ASP A 234 12.96 12.45 -8.75
N GLU A 235 11.97 11.71 -9.25
CA GLU A 235 10.57 12.10 -9.18
C GLU A 235 10.11 12.28 -7.72
N LEU A 236 10.43 11.33 -6.84
CA LEU A 236 10.07 11.43 -5.42
C LEU A 236 10.78 12.59 -4.72
N LEU A 237 12.04 12.86 -5.05
CA LEU A 237 12.80 14.00 -4.53
C LEU A 237 12.28 15.34 -5.03
N SER A 238 11.65 15.40 -6.20
CA SER A 238 10.96 16.62 -6.64
C SER A 238 9.83 17.04 -5.69
N TYR A 239 9.21 16.07 -5.00
CA TYR A 239 8.16 16.30 -4.01
C TYR A 239 8.69 16.49 -2.59
N SER A 240 9.81 15.84 -2.24
CA SER A 240 10.44 15.96 -0.91
C SER A 240 11.97 16.15 -1.03
N PRO A 241 12.43 17.37 -1.40
CA PRO A 241 13.82 17.62 -1.82
C PRO A 241 14.88 17.47 -0.73
N TYR A 242 14.49 17.27 0.52
CA TYR A 242 15.39 17.20 1.67
C TYR A 242 15.24 15.88 2.44
N HIS A 243 14.48 14.91 1.92
CA HIS A 243 14.20 13.68 2.64
C HIS A 243 15.45 12.79 2.71
N PRO A 244 16.02 12.53 3.91
CA PRO A 244 17.31 11.85 4.01
C PRO A 244 17.24 10.40 3.51
N ALA A 245 16.13 9.70 3.70
CA ALA A 245 15.95 8.36 3.14
C ALA A 245 16.00 8.32 1.60
N LEU A 246 15.41 9.32 0.93
CA LEU A 246 15.36 9.41 -0.53
C LEU A 246 16.75 9.68 -1.09
N HIS A 247 17.46 10.64 -0.50
CA HIS A 247 18.85 10.88 -0.86
C HIS A 247 19.72 9.68 -0.56
N GLY A 248 19.48 9.00 0.57
CA GLY A 248 20.11 7.72 0.87
C GLY A 248 19.94 6.74 -0.30
N ALA A 249 18.69 6.44 -0.67
CA ALA A 249 18.36 5.58 -1.81
C ALA A 249 19.10 5.96 -3.10
N ARG A 250 18.96 7.22 -3.48
CA ARG A 250 19.53 7.76 -4.73
C ARG A 250 21.06 7.69 -4.73
N ALA A 251 21.69 7.95 -3.59
CA ALA A 251 23.13 7.80 -3.43
C ALA A 251 23.59 6.40 -3.85
N PHE A 252 22.97 5.33 -3.31
CA PHE A 252 23.39 3.97 -3.62
C PHE A 252 23.16 3.59 -5.07
N ILE A 253 22.07 4.06 -5.68
CA ILE A 253 21.84 3.88 -7.11
C ILE A 253 22.98 4.53 -7.91
N HIS A 254 23.35 5.78 -7.58
CA HIS A 254 24.48 6.45 -8.21
C HIS A 254 25.81 5.74 -8.00
N TYR A 255 26.09 5.22 -6.80
CA TYR A 255 27.29 4.42 -6.55
C TYR A 255 27.33 3.18 -7.46
N ARG A 256 26.21 2.45 -7.56
CA ARG A 256 26.11 1.24 -8.40
C ARG A 256 26.24 1.55 -9.90
N LEU A 257 25.81 2.73 -10.32
CA LEU A 257 26.01 3.26 -11.67
C LEU A 257 27.41 3.87 -11.88
N GLY A 258 28.27 3.91 -10.84
CA GLY A 258 29.60 4.52 -10.92
C GLY A 258 29.62 6.05 -10.89
N ASN A 259 28.50 6.71 -10.62
CA ASN A 259 28.40 8.17 -10.48
C ASN A 259 28.75 8.62 -9.06
N ILE A 260 30.04 8.63 -8.75
CA ILE A 260 30.56 8.90 -7.40
C ILE A 260 30.33 10.34 -6.94
N THR A 261 30.36 11.30 -7.86
CA THR A 261 30.09 12.70 -7.55
C THR A 261 28.68 12.86 -7.00
N GLN A 262 27.69 12.29 -7.69
CA GLN A 262 26.30 12.42 -7.26
C GLN A 262 26.00 11.57 -6.01
N PHE A 263 26.63 10.40 -5.87
CA PHE A 263 26.62 9.64 -4.62
C PHE A 263 27.07 10.50 -3.42
N ARG A 264 28.19 11.22 -3.53
CA ARG A 264 28.67 12.10 -2.45
C ARG A 264 27.73 13.27 -2.18
N ASN A 265 27.17 13.89 -3.22
CA ASN A 265 26.18 14.97 -3.08
C ASN A 265 24.92 14.51 -2.34
N ASP A 266 24.45 13.30 -2.62
CA ASP A 266 23.29 12.75 -1.93
C ASP A 266 23.60 12.41 -0.48
N LEU A 267 24.74 11.78 -0.17
CA LEU A 267 25.16 11.57 1.22
C LEU A 267 25.35 12.87 1.99
N GLN A 268 25.77 13.94 1.32
CA GLN A 268 25.87 15.27 1.92
C GLN A 268 24.48 15.77 2.37
N ASN A 269 23.46 15.61 1.52
CA ASN A 269 22.07 15.91 1.89
C ASN A 269 21.57 15.03 3.04
N VAL A 270 21.90 13.74 3.06
CA VAL A 270 21.58 12.85 4.19
C VAL A 270 22.18 13.39 5.47
N ARG A 271 23.48 13.72 5.47
CA ARG A 271 24.21 14.20 6.65
C ARG A 271 23.57 15.45 7.25
N ASP A 272 23.15 16.37 6.39
CA ASP A 272 22.69 17.69 6.80
C ASP A 272 21.23 17.65 7.27
N ASN A 273 20.39 16.78 6.70
CA ASN A 273 18.95 16.76 6.98
C ASN A 273 18.51 15.62 7.93
N ALA A 274 19.30 14.56 8.11
CA ALA A 274 18.90 13.36 8.86
C ALA A 274 18.41 13.62 10.30
N ASN A 275 18.98 14.60 11.00
CA ASN A 275 18.53 14.93 12.36
C ASN A 275 17.11 15.54 12.40
N ILE A 276 16.72 16.28 11.36
CA ILE A 276 15.37 16.89 11.25
C ILE A 276 14.30 15.80 11.26
N TYR A 277 14.63 14.66 10.65
CA TYR A 277 13.74 13.51 10.49
C TYR A 277 13.97 12.42 11.55
N GLY A 278 14.80 12.68 12.57
CA GLY A 278 15.09 11.71 13.63
C GLY A 278 15.86 10.46 13.15
N GLN A 279 16.61 10.57 12.05
CA GLN A 279 17.34 9.48 11.39
C GLN A 279 18.84 9.54 11.70
N SER A 280 19.21 9.57 12.99
CA SER A 280 20.60 9.72 13.45
C SER A 280 21.57 8.66 12.90
N ASP A 281 21.09 7.45 12.67
CA ASP A 281 21.92 6.35 12.17
C ASP A 281 22.25 6.52 10.68
N LEU A 282 21.29 7.02 9.88
CA LEU A 282 21.56 7.39 8.48
C LEU A 282 22.57 8.54 8.40
N ARG A 283 22.50 9.49 9.34
CA ARG A 283 23.51 10.55 9.45
C ARG A 283 24.89 9.98 9.74
N PHE A 284 24.99 9.07 10.71
CA PHE A 284 26.25 8.43 11.07
C PHE A 284 26.86 7.69 9.88
N LEU A 285 26.05 6.93 9.17
CA LEU A 285 26.46 6.20 7.99
C LEU A 285 26.94 7.13 6.86
N ALA A 286 26.19 8.22 6.60
CA ALA A 286 26.60 9.22 5.62
C ALA A 286 27.95 9.85 5.99
N MET A 287 28.18 10.18 7.26
CA MET A 287 29.48 10.69 7.73
C MET A 287 30.60 9.67 7.54
N GLN A 288 30.35 8.38 7.83
CA GLN A 288 31.34 7.32 7.62
C GLN A 288 31.73 7.21 6.15
N TYR A 289 30.77 7.17 5.23
CA TYR A 289 31.08 7.07 3.80
C TYR A 289 31.73 8.33 3.22
N LEU A 290 31.35 9.52 3.71
CA LEU A 290 31.98 10.78 3.32
C LEU A 290 33.43 10.89 3.82
N SER A 291 33.82 10.15 4.86
CA SER A 291 35.19 10.14 5.40
C SER A 291 36.20 9.37 4.53
N PHE A 292 35.74 8.60 3.53
CA PHE A 292 36.64 7.92 2.60
C PHE A 292 37.08 8.87 1.49
N ASP A 293 38.33 9.33 1.57
CA ASP A 293 38.89 10.30 0.63
C ASP A 293 39.11 9.72 -0.77
N SER A 294 39.47 8.42 -0.86
CA SER A 294 39.75 7.74 -2.13
C SER A 294 38.60 6.87 -2.61
N HIS A 295 38.44 6.77 -3.94
CA HIS A 295 37.47 5.87 -4.56
C HIS A 295 37.73 4.39 -4.21
N LEU A 296 39.00 3.98 -4.12
CA LEU A 296 39.37 2.60 -3.77
C LEU A 296 38.94 2.21 -2.35
N SER A 297 39.19 3.10 -1.38
CA SER A 297 38.81 2.86 0.02
C SER A 297 37.29 2.86 0.18
N LEU A 298 36.59 3.76 -0.53
CA LEU A 298 35.13 3.75 -0.59
C LEU A 298 34.60 2.43 -1.18
N GLN A 299 35.17 1.97 -2.30
CA GLN A 299 34.78 0.70 -2.91
C GLN A 299 35.03 -0.50 -1.99
N ALA A 300 36.17 -0.55 -1.29
CA ALA A 300 36.48 -1.61 -0.33
C ALA A 300 35.53 -1.61 0.87
N ALA A 301 35.18 -0.43 1.39
CA ALA A 301 34.22 -0.27 2.47
C ALA A 301 32.81 -0.73 2.04
N MET A 302 32.37 -0.34 0.84
CA MET A 302 31.05 -0.72 0.34
C MET A 302 30.94 -2.22 0.03
N LYS A 303 32.02 -2.86 -0.42
CA LYS A 303 32.07 -4.32 -0.59
C LYS A 303 32.06 -5.09 0.74
N SER A 304 32.64 -4.54 1.80
CA SER A 304 32.80 -5.25 3.08
C SER A 304 31.63 -5.06 4.05
N GLN A 305 30.93 -3.93 3.98
CA GLN A 305 29.92 -3.57 5.00
C GLN A 305 28.47 -3.84 4.60
N HIS A 306 28.21 -4.29 3.37
CA HIS A 306 26.84 -4.46 2.84
C HIS A 306 25.91 -3.27 3.19
N PRO A 307 26.26 -2.02 2.80
CA PRO A 307 25.45 -0.85 3.10
C PRO A 307 24.01 -0.94 2.58
N ASP A 308 23.84 -1.71 1.50
CA ASP A 308 22.57 -2.11 0.92
C ASP A 308 21.63 -2.68 1.97
N ARG A 309 22.12 -3.61 2.79
CA ARG A 309 21.34 -4.24 3.85
C ARG A 309 21.10 -3.31 5.03
N TYR A 310 22.08 -2.50 5.42
CA TYR A 310 21.97 -1.66 6.60
C TYR A 310 20.94 -0.53 6.41
N ILE A 311 20.97 0.14 5.26
CA ILE A 311 20.02 1.22 4.96
C ILE A 311 18.65 0.68 4.67
N ALA A 312 18.53 -0.42 3.90
CA ALA A 312 17.26 -1.09 3.72
C ALA A 312 16.65 -1.46 5.08
N ASN A 313 17.41 -2.11 5.97
CA ASN A 313 16.92 -2.46 7.31
C ASN A 313 16.57 -1.24 8.16
N HIS A 314 17.34 -0.16 8.09
CA HIS A 314 17.06 1.04 8.86
C HIS A 314 15.80 1.75 8.34
N LEU A 315 15.65 1.93 7.03
CA LEU A 315 14.43 2.49 6.44
C LEU A 315 13.19 1.64 6.71
N LEU A 316 13.33 0.31 6.67
CA LEU A 316 12.28 -0.64 7.05
C LEU A 316 11.90 -0.55 8.54
N THR A 317 12.84 -0.23 9.43
CA THR A 317 12.61 -0.24 10.90
C THR A 317 12.28 1.12 11.50
N THR A 318 12.77 2.23 10.93
CA THR A 318 12.59 3.59 11.48
C THR A 318 11.73 4.51 10.60
N GLY A 319 11.67 4.30 9.29
CA GLY A 319 10.99 5.17 8.33
C GLY A 319 9.46 5.06 8.29
N VAL A 320 8.89 3.98 8.82
CA VAL A 320 7.43 3.72 8.72
C VAL A 320 6.66 4.18 9.97
N ARG A 321 7.31 4.39 11.11
CA ARG A 321 6.62 4.68 12.38
C ARG A 321 6.54 6.16 12.77
N GLN A 322 7.34 7.03 12.16
CA GLN A 322 7.23 8.46 12.42
C GLN A 322 6.37 9.11 11.33
N PRO A 323 5.13 9.53 11.62
CA PRO A 323 4.42 10.40 10.70
C PRO A 323 5.30 11.63 10.46
N LEU A 324 5.47 11.99 9.18
CA LEU A 324 6.01 13.27 8.74
C LEU A 324 5.56 14.34 9.75
N ARG A 325 6.50 14.95 10.47
CA ARG A 325 6.17 16.04 11.38
C ARG A 325 5.56 17.16 10.55
N LYS A 326 4.22 17.28 10.60
CA LYS A 326 3.40 18.45 10.24
C LYS A 326 4.00 19.40 9.19
N GLU A 327 4.40 18.90 8.02
CA GLU A 327 4.00 19.61 6.82
C GLU A 327 2.55 19.22 6.54
N PRO A 328 1.71 20.11 5.97
CA PRO A 328 0.34 19.76 5.68
C PRO A 328 0.37 18.61 4.67
N VAL A 329 0.21 17.38 5.14
CA VAL A 329 0.00 16.16 4.34
C VAL A 329 -1.15 16.37 3.34
N ALA A 330 -2.08 17.26 3.67
CA ALA A 330 -3.10 17.79 2.77
C ALA A 330 -2.51 18.46 1.51
N GLY A 331 -1.43 19.24 1.61
CA GLY A 331 -0.76 19.88 0.47
C GLY A 331 0.05 18.92 -0.39
N LEU A 332 0.65 17.88 0.21
CA LEU A 332 1.36 16.82 -0.54
C LEU A 332 0.36 15.97 -1.33
N LEU A 333 -0.71 15.49 -0.67
CA LEU A 333 -1.79 14.72 -1.31
C LEU A 333 -2.53 15.56 -2.36
N HIS A 334 -2.76 16.85 -2.10
CA HIS A 334 -3.42 17.74 -3.05
C HIS A 334 -2.57 17.97 -4.29
N ARG A 335 -1.26 18.26 -4.15
CA ARG A 335 -0.36 18.44 -5.30
C ARG A 335 -0.10 17.15 -6.08
N MET A 336 -0.07 16.01 -5.41
CA MET A 336 0.04 14.70 -6.08
C MET A 336 -1.25 14.36 -6.83
N ASN A 337 -2.42 14.63 -6.24
CA ASN A 337 -3.70 14.48 -6.93
C ASN A 337 -3.83 15.48 -8.09
N GLU A 338 -3.35 16.71 -7.95
CA GLU A 338 -3.31 17.69 -9.04
C GLU A 338 -2.37 17.24 -10.17
N ALA A 339 -1.20 16.70 -9.87
CA ALA A 339 -0.28 16.16 -10.88
C ALA A 339 -0.84 14.93 -11.60
N ALA A 340 -1.53 14.04 -10.87
CA ALA A 340 -2.26 12.91 -11.45
C ALA A 340 -3.43 13.40 -12.34
N GLN A 341 -4.18 14.41 -11.87
CA GLN A 341 -5.28 15.00 -12.62
C GLN A 341 -4.80 15.77 -13.86
N VAL A 342 -3.62 16.40 -13.81
CA VAL A 342 -2.98 17.06 -14.97
C VAL A 342 -2.55 16.03 -16.02
N LYS A 343 -2.05 14.84 -15.62
CA LYS A 343 -1.76 13.74 -16.55
C LYS A 343 -3.04 13.15 -17.16
N ILE A 344 -4.11 13.01 -16.37
CA ILE A 344 -5.44 12.59 -16.85
C ILE A 344 -6.01 13.61 -17.85
N ASN A 345 -5.98 14.90 -17.51
CA ASN A 345 -6.47 15.98 -18.38
C ASN A 345 -5.62 16.15 -19.65
N ALA A 346 -4.32 15.87 -19.61
CA ALA A 346 -3.45 15.84 -20.79
C ALA A 346 -3.77 14.65 -21.72
N TYR A 347 -4.34 13.57 -21.17
CA TYR A 347 -4.83 12.41 -21.92
C TYR A 347 -6.22 12.70 -22.54
N GLU A 348 -7.11 13.38 -21.80
CA GLU A 348 -8.46 13.74 -22.27
C GLU A 348 -8.45 14.87 -23.31
N THR A 349 -7.53 15.84 -23.21
CA THR A 349 -7.41 16.95 -24.18
C THR A 349 -6.91 16.54 -25.57
N LYS A 350 -6.46 15.28 -25.74
CA LYS A 350 -6.15 14.70 -27.07
C LYS A 350 -7.35 14.04 -27.77
N LYS A 351 -8.53 13.99 -27.13
CA LYS A 351 -9.78 13.57 -27.78
C LYS A 351 -10.80 14.71 -27.78
N ALA A 352 -10.97 15.36 -28.92
CA ALA A 352 -12.14 16.20 -29.18
C ALA A 352 -13.42 15.33 -29.30
N PRO A 353 -14.61 15.89 -29.02
CA PRO A 353 -15.67 15.18 -28.31
C PRO A 353 -16.70 14.49 -29.22
N GLY A 354 -17.14 13.30 -28.80
CA GLY A 354 -18.44 12.73 -29.16
C GLY A 354 -19.39 12.82 -27.95
N PRO A 355 -20.72 12.79 -28.14
CA PRO A 355 -21.68 13.15 -27.09
C PRO A 355 -21.68 12.13 -25.95
N ASP A 356 -21.56 12.66 -24.74
CA ASP A 356 -21.56 12.00 -23.44
C ASP A 356 -22.98 11.50 -23.06
N PRO A 357 -23.17 10.19 -22.76
CA PRO A 357 -24.42 9.69 -22.18
C PRO A 357 -24.38 9.49 -20.65
N PHE A 358 -23.39 10.01 -19.92
CA PHE A 358 -23.28 9.86 -18.45
C PHE A 358 -23.27 11.20 -17.72
N SER A 359 -24.33 11.98 -17.94
CA SER A 359 -24.73 13.01 -16.99
C SER A 359 -25.35 12.40 -15.71
N THR A 360 -24.77 12.78 -14.57
CA THR A 360 -25.24 12.83 -13.16
C THR A 360 -25.18 11.60 -12.23
N PRO A 361 -25.00 11.79 -10.89
CA PRO A 361 -24.50 12.97 -10.15
C PRO A 361 -23.30 12.66 -9.22
N LEU A 362 -22.49 13.71 -8.98
CA LEU A 362 -21.46 13.81 -7.95
C LEU A 362 -21.95 13.33 -6.58
N TYR A 363 -21.39 12.22 -6.08
CA TYR A 363 -21.40 11.94 -4.65
C TYR A 363 -20.45 12.91 -3.96
N ARG A 364 -21.03 13.84 -3.20
CA ARG A 364 -20.33 14.78 -2.32
C ARG A 364 -19.48 14.00 -1.31
N HIS A 365 -18.19 14.30 -1.28
CA HIS A 365 -17.34 14.03 -0.12
C HIS A 365 -18.00 14.57 1.15
N PRO A 366 -18.00 13.82 2.28
CA PRO A 366 -18.15 14.48 3.56
C PRO A 366 -16.92 15.37 3.77
N GLN A 367 -17.17 16.65 4.02
CA GLN A 367 -16.15 17.60 4.43
C GLN A 367 -15.39 17.04 5.64
N VAL A 368 -14.09 16.85 5.48
CA VAL A 368 -13.20 16.70 6.63
C VAL A 368 -13.08 18.07 7.27
N ILE A 369 -13.89 18.31 8.31
CA ILE A 369 -13.53 19.26 9.35
C ILE A 369 -12.33 18.66 10.07
N VAL A 370 -11.17 19.25 9.84
CA VAL A 370 -9.95 18.94 10.59
C VAL A 370 -10.18 19.38 12.04
N ASN A 371 -10.45 18.44 12.95
CA ASN A 371 -10.25 18.67 14.37
C ASN A 371 -8.83 18.23 14.74
N LEU A 372 -7.94 19.21 14.93
CA LEU A 372 -6.60 18.99 15.46
C LEU A 372 -6.67 18.75 16.97
N SER A 373 -6.79 17.50 17.41
CA SER A 373 -6.41 17.14 18.78
C SER A 373 -6.15 15.63 18.94
N GLY A 374 -4.91 15.24 18.68
CA GLY A 374 -4.36 14.04 19.31
C GLY A 374 -3.63 14.44 20.59
N ARG A 375 -4.16 14.06 21.77
CA ARG A 375 -3.47 13.27 22.81
C ARG A 375 -4.33 13.07 24.08
N PRO A 376 -4.06 12.00 24.86
CA PRO A 376 -5.08 11.31 25.66
C PRO A 376 -5.24 11.82 27.10
N ASP A 377 -6.50 11.74 27.54
CA ASP A 377 -7.12 11.58 28.86
C ASP A 377 -6.74 12.44 30.10
N VAL A 378 -7.82 13.09 30.59
CA VAL A 378 -8.13 13.70 31.91
C VAL A 378 -7.68 15.15 32.20
N ILE A 379 -8.64 15.91 32.73
CA ILE A 379 -8.88 17.36 32.78
C ILE A 379 -8.38 17.98 34.10
N PRO A 380 -8.08 19.30 34.16
CA PRO A 380 -8.58 20.09 35.30
C PRO A 380 -9.43 21.29 34.88
N SER A 381 -10.47 21.51 35.69
CA SER A 381 -11.41 22.63 35.67
C SER A 381 -10.69 23.99 35.84
N LYS A 382 -11.48 25.05 35.69
CA LYS A 382 -11.13 26.48 35.65
C LYS A 382 -10.37 27.02 36.88
N GLU A 383 -10.09 26.21 37.89
CA GLU A 383 -9.49 26.61 39.18
C GLU A 383 -7.95 26.67 39.18
N TRP A 384 -7.26 26.09 38.20
CA TRP A 384 -5.78 26.02 38.22
C TRP A 384 -5.06 27.29 37.71
N LYS A 385 -5.77 28.23 37.08
CA LYS A 385 -5.17 29.44 36.48
C LYS A 385 -4.87 30.56 37.49
N ASP A 386 -5.46 30.53 38.67
CA ASP A 386 -5.27 31.60 39.66
C ASP A 386 -4.14 31.33 40.66
N GLU A 387 -3.65 30.09 40.76
CA GLU A 387 -2.46 29.78 41.59
C GLU A 387 -1.13 30.09 40.89
N LEU A 388 -1.07 29.98 39.55
CA LEU A 388 0.14 30.30 38.77
C LEU A 388 0.53 31.79 38.78
N LYS A 389 -0.36 32.68 39.26
CA LYS A 389 -0.08 34.12 39.45
C LYS A 389 0.73 34.42 40.72
N LYS A 390 0.97 33.44 41.60
CA LYS A 390 1.54 33.67 42.94
C LYS A 390 3.01 33.26 43.12
N VAL A 391 3.69 32.76 42.10
CA VAL A 391 5.08 32.29 42.26
C VAL A 391 6.05 33.26 41.56
N PRO A 392 6.95 33.95 42.29
CA PRO A 392 7.92 34.84 41.68
C PRO A 392 9.07 34.03 41.06
N TRP A 393 9.31 34.28 39.79
CA TRP A 393 10.35 33.63 39.00
C TRP A 393 11.71 34.22 39.32
N ASN A 394 12.70 33.38 39.66
CA ASN A 394 14.11 33.67 39.45
C ASN A 394 14.85 32.37 39.06
N TRP A 395 15.04 32.26 37.74
CA TRP A 395 15.99 31.46 36.94
C TRP A 395 15.98 29.94 37.11
#